data_AF-A0A7Y5J5R6-F1
#
_entry.id   AF-A0A7Y5J5R6-F1
#
_cell.length_a   1.000
_cell.length_b   1.000
_cell.length_c   1.000
_cell.angle_alpha   90.00
_cell.angle_beta   90.00
_cell.angle_gamma   90.00
#
_symmetry.space_group_name_H-M   'P 1'
#
loop_
_entity.id
_entity.type
_entity.pdbx_description
1 polymer ?
#
loop_
_entity_poly.entity_id
_entity_poly.type
_entity_poly.pdbx_seq_one_letter_code
_entity_poly.pdbx_strand_id
1 'polypeptide(L)'
;MKNLLKIALALLVLVAVACGRKENGQLLGALDRPAWKGINPFGMIYVPSGTLHIGPSDQDVSNTFVQRNKSISIAGFYMDDTEITNNEYRQFVYWVRDSLAHSYLDHYIEDEETGDQRIDWEYEIDWSDETLADLYYQGDDRFAGKKELNTEKLEYEYEWYDWQRAAHDQGKSPRNA
;
A
#
# COMPACT_ATOMS: atom_id res chain seq x y z
N MET A 1 -71.69 -5.32 26.50
CA MET A 1 -70.65 -4.90 25.53
C MET A 1 -69.35 -4.40 26.17
N LYS A 2 -69.38 -3.69 27.32
CA LYS A 2 -68.15 -3.19 27.98
C LYS A 2 -67.15 -4.29 28.42
N ASN A 3 -67.63 -5.48 28.77
CA ASN A 3 -66.78 -6.59 29.19
C ASN A 3 -66.11 -7.32 28.00
N LEU A 4 -66.78 -7.39 26.84
CA LEU A 4 -66.21 -7.92 25.59
C LEU A 4 -65.09 -7.02 25.06
N LEU A 5 -65.25 -5.69 25.19
CA LEU A 5 -64.25 -4.72 24.76
C LEU A 5 -62.98 -4.78 25.63
N LYS A 6 -63.13 -5.03 26.94
CA LYS A 6 -62.00 -5.26 27.86
C LYS A 6 -61.25 -6.56 27.54
N ILE A 7 -61.96 -7.62 27.17
CA ILE A 7 -61.35 -8.91 26.79
C ILE A 7 -60.60 -8.78 25.46
N ALA A 8 -61.18 -8.10 24.48
CA ALA A 8 -60.52 -7.84 23.19
C ALA A 8 -59.25 -7.00 23.36
N LEU A 9 -59.28 -5.98 24.22
CA LEU A 9 -58.11 -5.16 24.54
C LEU A 9 -57.01 -5.97 25.25
N ALA A 10 -57.38 -6.83 26.19
CA ALA A 10 -56.43 -7.71 26.88
C ALA A 10 -55.76 -8.71 25.92
N LEU A 11 -56.52 -9.23 24.95
CA LEU A 11 -56.03 -10.17 23.95
C LEU A 11 -55.07 -9.49 22.95
N LEU A 12 -55.35 -8.23 22.60
CA LEU A 12 -54.50 -7.43 21.72
C LEU A 12 -53.15 -7.07 22.36
N VAL A 13 -53.15 -6.78 23.67
CA VAL A 13 -51.90 -6.58 24.44
C VAL A 13 -51.07 -7.87 24.50
N LEU A 14 -51.71 -9.03 24.65
CA LEU A 14 -51.03 -10.33 24.71
C LEU A 14 -50.34 -10.69 23.39
N VAL A 15 -50.96 -10.38 22.25
CA VAL A 15 -50.37 -10.58 20.92
C VAL A 15 -49.22 -9.60 20.66
N ALA A 16 -49.33 -8.35 21.14
CA ALA A 16 -48.25 -7.36 21.00
C ALA A 16 -46.97 -7.74 21.79
N VAL A 17 -47.10 -8.43 22.94
CA VAL A 17 -45.94 -8.92 23.71
C VAL A 17 -45.31 -10.17 23.08
N ALA A 18 -46.08 -10.97 22.33
CA ALA A 18 -45.58 -12.17 21.68
C ALA A 18 -44.84 -11.90 20.35
N CYS A 19 -45.16 -10.80 19.67
CA CYS A 19 -44.59 -10.45 18.38
C CYS A 19 -43.37 -9.51 18.57
N GLY A 20 -42.19 -10.07 18.83
CA GLY A 20 -40.98 -9.22 18.92
C GLY A 20 -39.70 -9.81 19.47
N ARG A 21 -39.64 -11.11 19.80
CA ARG A 21 -38.38 -11.73 20.20
C ARG A 21 -37.55 -12.06 18.96
N LYS A 22 -36.71 -11.11 18.57
CA LYS A 22 -35.63 -11.32 17.61
C LYS A 22 -34.61 -12.25 18.29
N GLU A 23 -34.73 -13.56 18.05
CA GLU A 23 -33.72 -14.52 18.50
C GLU A 23 -32.47 -14.35 17.63
N ASN A 24 -31.67 -13.35 17.96
CA ASN A 24 -30.30 -13.31 17.49
C ASN A 24 -29.58 -14.45 18.24
N GLY A 25 -29.04 -15.42 17.50
CA GLY A 25 -28.46 -16.65 18.05
C GLY A 25 -27.59 -16.42 19.29
N GLN A 26 -27.57 -17.39 20.21
CA GLN A 26 -27.02 -17.31 21.58
C GLN A 26 -25.49 -17.04 21.69
N LEU A 27 -24.84 -16.65 20.59
CA LEU A 27 -23.45 -16.26 20.51
C LEU A 27 -23.35 -14.93 19.74
N LEU A 28 -23.58 -13.83 20.45
CA LEU A 28 -23.48 -12.47 19.88
C LEU A 28 -22.06 -11.88 19.95
N GLY A 29 -21.09 -12.65 20.48
CA GLY A 29 -19.72 -12.18 20.70
C GLY A 29 -19.64 -11.08 21.77
N ALA A 30 -18.45 -10.51 21.95
CA ALA A 30 -18.27 -9.34 22.82
C ALA A 30 -18.83 -8.10 22.10
N LEU A 31 -19.90 -7.52 22.65
CA LEU A 31 -20.67 -6.42 22.05
C LEU A 31 -19.86 -5.11 21.86
N ASP A 32 -18.73 -4.96 22.57
CA ASP A 32 -17.89 -3.75 22.56
C ASP A 32 -16.51 -3.97 21.93
N ARG A 33 -16.34 -4.93 21.01
CA ARG A 33 -15.07 -5.05 20.30
C ARG A 33 -14.96 -3.87 19.31
N PRO A 34 -13.98 -2.96 19.46
CA PRO A 34 -13.75 -1.96 18.43
C PRO A 34 -13.45 -2.68 17.12
N ALA A 35 -14.11 -2.26 16.04
CA ALA A 35 -13.80 -2.77 14.71
C ALA A 35 -12.30 -2.52 14.46
N TRP A 36 -11.55 -3.60 14.25
CA TRP A 36 -10.14 -3.49 13.89
C TRP A 36 -10.06 -2.78 12.55
N LYS A 37 -9.76 -1.47 12.57
CA LYS A 37 -9.21 -0.79 11.40
C LYS A 37 -7.75 -1.18 11.39
N GLY A 38 -7.35 -1.97 10.38
CA GLY A 38 -5.95 -2.26 10.14
C GLY A 38 -5.15 -0.97 10.06
N ILE A 39 -3.87 -1.06 10.39
CA ILE A 39 -2.92 0.02 10.09
C ILE A 39 -2.86 0.05 8.56
N ASN A 40 -3.54 1.03 7.96
CA ASN A 40 -3.38 1.30 6.54
C ASN A 40 -2.08 2.10 6.40
N PRO A 41 -1.16 1.69 5.52
CA PRO A 41 -0.04 2.55 5.13
C PRO A 41 -0.54 3.91 4.68
N PHE A 42 0.26 4.94 4.89
CA PHE A 42 -0.11 6.30 4.49
C PHE A 42 -0.34 6.35 2.97
N GLY A 43 -1.43 6.99 2.54
CA GLY A 43 -1.79 7.08 1.12
C GLY A 43 -2.40 5.82 0.50
N MET A 44 -2.62 4.75 1.28
CA MET A 44 -3.16 3.49 0.78
C MET A 44 -4.49 3.08 1.44
N ILE A 45 -5.29 2.33 0.70
CA ILE A 45 -6.52 1.69 1.15
C ILE A 45 -6.41 0.16 1.06
N TYR A 46 -7.01 -0.54 2.03
CA TYR A 46 -7.08 -1.99 2.01
C TYR A 46 -8.22 -2.47 1.10
N VAL A 47 -7.89 -3.28 0.09
CA VAL A 47 -8.83 -3.95 -0.79
C VAL A 47 -9.09 -5.36 -0.24
N PRO A 48 -10.34 -5.70 0.15
CA PRO A 48 -10.66 -6.99 0.73
C PRO A 48 -10.55 -8.13 -0.30
N SER A 49 -10.26 -9.34 0.19
CA SER A 49 -10.27 -10.54 -0.65
C SER A 49 -11.68 -10.82 -1.19
N GLY A 50 -11.74 -11.28 -2.43
CA GLY A 50 -13.00 -11.55 -3.09
C GLY A 50 -12.81 -12.17 -4.47
N THR A 51 -13.93 -12.47 -5.11
CA THR A 51 -13.99 -12.97 -6.48
C THR A 51 -14.57 -11.90 -7.38
N LEU A 52 -13.93 -11.65 -8.52
CA LEU A 52 -14.43 -10.70 -9.51
C LEU A 52 -14.38 -11.28 -10.92
N HIS A 53 -15.27 -10.79 -11.78
CA HIS A 53 -15.31 -11.15 -13.19
C HIS A 53 -14.57 -10.08 -14.00
N ILE A 54 -13.44 -10.46 -14.60
CA ILE A 54 -12.64 -9.60 -15.48
C ILE A 54 -13.05 -9.84 -16.92
N GLY A 55 -13.14 -8.77 -17.69
CA GLY A 55 -13.43 -8.78 -19.12
C GLY A 55 -14.62 -7.90 -19.46
N PRO A 56 -14.87 -7.67 -20.76
CA PRO A 56 -16.00 -6.87 -21.20
C PRO A 56 -17.32 -7.56 -20.79
N SER A 57 -18.19 -6.81 -20.12
CA SER A 57 -19.57 -7.21 -19.84
C SER A 57 -20.45 -7.06 -21.09
N ASP A 58 -20.09 -6.12 -21.95
CA ASP A 58 -20.84 -5.76 -23.15
C ASP A 58 -20.31 -6.49 -24.39
N GLN A 59 -21.21 -6.67 -25.36
CA GLN A 59 -20.87 -7.28 -26.64
C GLN A 59 -20.03 -6.32 -27.48
N ASP A 60 -18.79 -6.71 -27.78
CA ASP A 60 -17.92 -6.00 -28.73
C ASP A 60 -18.59 -5.94 -30.11
N VAL A 61 -18.71 -4.73 -30.68
CA VAL A 61 -19.32 -4.47 -32.00
C VAL A 61 -18.61 -5.24 -33.11
N SER A 62 -17.31 -5.51 -32.94
CA SER A 62 -16.50 -6.26 -33.90
C SER A 62 -16.59 -7.79 -33.71
N ASN A 63 -17.25 -8.27 -32.65
CA ASN A 63 -17.43 -9.68 -32.30
C ASN A 63 -16.13 -10.51 -32.40
N THR A 64 -14.98 -9.88 -32.11
CA THR A 64 -13.66 -10.49 -32.31
C THR A 64 -13.26 -11.48 -31.21
N PHE A 65 -14.07 -11.61 -30.13
CA PHE A 65 -13.89 -12.55 -29.01
C PHE A 65 -12.49 -12.54 -28.37
N VAL A 66 -11.72 -11.46 -28.53
CA VAL A 66 -10.32 -11.38 -28.06
C VAL A 66 -10.25 -11.37 -26.53
N GLN A 67 -11.30 -10.91 -25.85
CA GLN A 67 -11.36 -10.86 -24.39
C GLN A 67 -12.58 -11.64 -23.87
N ARG A 68 -12.36 -12.90 -23.47
CA ARG A 68 -13.38 -13.68 -22.76
C ARG A 68 -13.43 -13.27 -21.29
N ASN A 69 -14.63 -13.19 -20.74
CA ASN A 69 -14.81 -12.97 -19.31
C ASN A 69 -14.19 -14.13 -18.50
N LYS A 70 -13.47 -13.80 -17.42
CA LYS A 70 -12.87 -14.77 -16.52
C LYS A 70 -13.17 -14.38 -15.08
N SER A 71 -13.55 -15.38 -14.28
CA SER A 71 -13.66 -15.20 -12.82
C SER A 71 -12.29 -15.41 -12.18
N ILE A 72 -11.81 -14.43 -11.44
CA ILE A 72 -10.53 -14.48 -10.72
C ILE A 72 -10.79 -14.22 -9.24
N SER A 73 -10.12 -14.98 -8.37
CA SER A 73 -10.09 -14.74 -6.94
C SER A 73 -8.82 -13.97 -6.60
N ILE A 74 -8.95 -12.86 -5.89
CA ILE A 74 -7.82 -12.02 -5.47
C ILE A 74 -7.72 -12.06 -3.93
N ALA A 75 -6.50 -12.24 -3.43
CA ALA A 75 -6.20 -12.12 -2.01
C ALA A 75 -6.18 -10.64 -1.60
N GLY A 76 -6.55 -10.32 -0.36
CA GLY A 76 -6.61 -8.92 0.08
C GLY A 76 -5.23 -8.26 0.04
N PHE A 77 -5.17 -7.03 -0.46
CA PHE A 77 -3.93 -6.27 -0.64
C PHE A 77 -4.19 -4.76 -0.44
N TYR A 78 -3.13 -3.97 -0.36
CA TYR A 78 -3.23 -2.51 -0.26
C TYR A 78 -3.05 -1.88 -1.64
N MET A 79 -3.85 -0.85 -1.94
CA MET A 79 -3.80 -0.08 -3.17
C MET A 79 -3.71 1.40 -2.83
N ASP A 80 -3.01 2.20 -3.63
CA ASP A 80 -2.95 3.65 -3.46
C ASP A 80 -4.36 4.26 -3.60
N ASP A 81 -4.69 5.22 -2.73
CA ASP A 81 -5.99 5.92 -2.73
C ASP A 81 -6.13 6.86 -3.95
N THR A 82 -5.00 7.41 -4.42
CA THR A 82 -4.92 8.29 -5.60
C THR A 82 -3.77 7.88 -6.50
N GLU A 83 -3.84 8.25 -7.78
CA GLU A 83 -2.68 8.16 -8.67
C GLU A 83 -1.49 8.97 -8.12
N ILE A 84 -0.27 8.48 -8.37
CA ILE A 84 0.96 9.15 -7.94
C ILE A 84 1.00 10.56 -8.51
N THR A 85 1.10 11.55 -7.63
CA THR A 85 1.19 12.96 -8.01
C THR A 85 2.58 13.31 -8.53
N ASN A 86 2.66 14.37 -9.34
CA ASN A 86 3.94 14.90 -9.82
C ASN A 86 4.91 15.27 -8.67
N ASN A 87 4.39 15.61 -7.49
CA ASN A 87 5.24 15.97 -6.36
C ASN A 87 5.83 14.72 -5.67
N GLU A 88 5.03 13.67 -5.51
CA GLU A 88 5.49 12.38 -4.98
C GLU A 88 6.52 11.74 -5.92
N TYR A 89 6.27 11.80 -7.24
CA TYR A 89 7.25 11.32 -8.21
C TYR A 89 8.57 12.10 -8.14
N ARG A 90 8.52 13.42 -7.91
CA ARG A 90 9.74 14.23 -7.70
C ARG A 90 10.48 13.85 -6.43
N GLN A 91 9.78 13.55 -5.33
CA GLN A 91 10.41 13.07 -4.10
C GLN A 91 11.18 11.77 -4.35
N PHE A 92 10.59 10.83 -5.08
CA PHE A 92 11.27 9.61 -5.49
C PHE A 92 12.51 9.90 -6.33
N VAL A 93 12.40 10.75 -7.36
CA VAL A 93 13.55 11.11 -8.21
C VAL A 93 14.66 11.79 -7.42
N TYR A 94 14.32 12.67 -6.46
CA TYR A 94 15.32 13.30 -5.59
C TYR A 94 15.96 12.30 -4.64
N TRP A 95 15.20 11.35 -4.10
CA TRP A 95 15.75 10.28 -3.28
C TRP A 95 16.76 9.42 -4.07
N VAL A 96 16.44 9.03 -5.31
CA VAL A 96 17.37 8.29 -6.18
C VAL A 96 18.60 9.12 -6.52
N ARG A 97 18.41 10.40 -6.86
CA ARG A 97 19.51 11.34 -7.14
C ARG A 97 20.44 11.47 -5.93
N ASP A 98 19.89 11.61 -4.74
CA ASP A 98 20.65 11.81 -3.51
C ASP A 98 21.38 10.52 -3.13
N SER A 99 20.73 9.35 -3.27
CA SER A 99 21.35 8.04 -3.10
C SER A 99 22.60 7.86 -3.97
N LEU A 100 22.50 8.20 -5.26
CA LEU A 100 23.65 8.18 -6.17
C LEU A 100 24.73 9.18 -5.74
N ALA A 101 24.35 10.40 -5.39
CA ALA A 101 25.33 11.39 -4.94
C ALA A 101 26.10 10.95 -3.69
N HIS A 102 25.42 10.33 -2.71
CA HIS A 102 26.08 9.72 -1.55
C HIS A 102 27.06 8.61 -1.96
N SER A 103 26.66 7.78 -2.93
CA SER A 103 27.55 6.72 -3.46
C SER A 103 28.81 7.28 -4.12
N TYR A 104 28.69 8.35 -4.92
CA TYR A 104 29.84 8.99 -5.58
C TYR A 104 30.77 9.74 -4.62
N LEU A 105 30.23 10.22 -3.49
CA LEU A 105 31.00 10.90 -2.44
C LEU A 105 31.56 9.94 -1.38
N ASP A 106 31.41 8.62 -1.57
CA ASP A 106 31.80 7.58 -0.62
C ASP A 106 31.20 7.77 0.79
N HIS A 107 29.96 8.27 0.88
CA HIS A 107 29.22 8.43 2.14
C HIS A 107 28.64 7.09 2.61
N TYR A 108 29.50 6.21 3.13
CA TYR A 108 29.13 4.89 3.63
C TYR A 108 29.43 4.73 5.13
N ILE A 109 28.53 4.03 5.83
CA ILE A 109 28.79 3.43 7.13
C ILE A 109 29.11 1.96 6.92
N GLU A 110 30.19 1.50 7.54
CA GLU A 110 30.54 0.08 7.61
C GLU A 110 29.99 -0.53 8.89
N ASP A 111 29.27 -1.64 8.75
CA ASP A 111 28.83 -2.44 9.89
C ASP A 111 30.02 -3.26 10.42
N GLU A 112 30.40 -3.04 11.69
CA GLU A 112 31.57 -3.69 12.29
C GLU A 112 31.45 -5.23 12.37
N GLU A 113 30.22 -5.77 12.39
CA GLU A 113 29.99 -7.21 12.59
C GLU A 113 29.87 -7.98 11.26
N THR A 114 29.21 -7.40 10.25
CA THR A 114 29.01 -8.06 8.95
C THR A 114 29.94 -7.57 7.85
N GLY A 115 30.57 -6.40 8.02
CA GLY A 115 31.37 -5.74 7.00
C GLY A 115 30.54 -5.17 5.84
N ASP A 116 29.22 -5.10 5.99
CA ASP A 116 28.34 -4.56 4.96
C ASP A 116 28.40 -3.03 4.96
N GLN A 117 28.54 -2.45 3.77
CA GLN A 117 28.51 -1.00 3.56
C GLN A 117 27.08 -0.55 3.27
N ARG A 118 26.61 0.45 4.01
CA ARG A 118 25.31 1.10 3.80
C ARG A 118 25.49 2.60 3.60
N ILE A 119 24.62 3.21 2.80
CA ILE A 119 24.65 4.66 2.60
C ILE A 119 24.35 5.36 3.93
N ASP A 120 25.18 6.34 4.26
CA ASP A 120 24.97 7.23 5.39
C ASP A 120 24.26 8.51 4.93
N TRP A 121 22.99 8.61 5.34
CA TRP A 121 22.11 9.74 5.04
C TRP A 121 22.31 10.93 5.99
N GLU A 122 23.16 10.82 7.02
CA GLU A 122 23.46 11.93 7.94
C GLU A 122 24.47 12.91 7.34
N TYR A 123 25.34 12.45 6.42
CA TYR A 123 26.25 13.33 5.70
C TYR A 123 25.50 14.30 4.78
N GLU A 124 25.93 15.56 4.76
CA GLU A 124 25.40 16.54 3.82
C GLU A 124 26.06 16.38 2.44
N ILE A 125 25.27 16.47 1.38
CA ILE A 125 25.76 16.39 0.00
C ILE A 125 26.23 17.78 -0.46
N ASP A 126 27.52 17.92 -0.77
CA ASP A 126 28.03 19.10 -1.45
C ASP A 126 27.85 18.98 -2.97
N TRP A 127 26.79 19.60 -3.50
CA TRP A 127 26.49 19.63 -4.93
C TRP A 127 27.50 20.40 -5.80
N SER A 128 28.46 21.08 -5.18
CA SER A 128 29.53 21.81 -5.87
C SER A 128 30.79 20.97 -6.10
N ASP A 129 30.86 19.77 -5.52
CA ASP A 129 31.99 18.85 -5.69
C ASP A 129 32.14 18.40 -7.15
N GLU A 130 33.40 18.26 -7.59
CA GLU A 130 33.76 17.83 -8.95
C GLU A 130 33.43 16.36 -9.19
N THR A 131 33.47 15.51 -8.15
CA THR A 131 33.10 14.09 -8.22
C THR A 131 31.68 13.88 -8.74
N LEU A 132 30.76 14.77 -8.37
CA LEU A 132 29.37 14.76 -8.83
C LEU A 132 29.19 15.23 -10.26
N ALA A 133 30.23 15.76 -10.93
CA ALA A 133 30.14 16.19 -12.32
C ALA A 133 29.78 15.03 -13.26
N ASP A 134 30.11 13.79 -12.89
CA ASP A 134 29.73 12.60 -13.65
C ASP A 134 28.21 12.35 -13.60
N LEU A 135 27.51 12.75 -12.55
CA LEU A 135 26.05 12.57 -12.45
C LEU A 135 25.25 13.40 -13.49
N TYR A 136 25.88 14.40 -14.10
CA TYR A 136 25.26 15.33 -15.05
C TYR A 136 25.71 15.05 -16.48
N TYR A 137 24.94 15.52 -17.47
CA TYR A 137 25.38 15.51 -18.86
C TYR A 137 26.65 16.35 -19.06
N GLN A 138 27.59 15.83 -19.86
CA GLN A 138 28.88 16.46 -20.14
C GLN A 138 29.02 16.81 -21.63
N GLY A 139 29.89 17.78 -21.94
CA GLY A 139 30.23 18.13 -23.33
C GLY A 139 29.02 18.46 -24.22
N ASP A 140 28.93 17.76 -25.35
CA ASP A 140 27.93 17.94 -26.39
C ASP A 140 26.55 17.38 -26.02
N ASP A 141 26.46 16.53 -24.99
CA ASP A 141 25.19 15.92 -24.54
C ASP A 141 24.33 16.89 -23.70
N ARG A 142 24.88 18.06 -23.35
CA ARG A 142 24.15 19.08 -22.58
C ARG A 142 23.12 19.79 -23.45
N PHE A 143 21.84 19.57 -23.15
CA PHE A 143 20.78 20.31 -23.81
C PHE A 143 20.77 21.79 -23.38
N ALA A 144 20.77 22.69 -24.38
CA ALA A 144 20.68 24.15 -24.19
C ALA A 144 21.72 24.76 -23.22
N GLY A 145 22.88 24.10 -23.03
CA GLY A 145 23.93 24.57 -22.13
C GLY A 145 23.54 24.57 -20.64
N LYS A 146 22.43 23.91 -20.27
CA LYS A 146 22.00 23.77 -18.87
C LYS A 146 22.69 22.59 -18.20
N LYS A 147 22.85 22.64 -16.88
CA LYS A 147 23.33 21.51 -16.07
C LYS A 147 22.10 20.68 -15.75
N GLU A 148 21.95 19.55 -16.42
CA GLU A 148 20.82 18.63 -16.27
C GLU A 148 21.36 17.26 -15.85
N LEU A 149 20.63 16.58 -14.96
CA LEU A 149 20.99 15.24 -14.50
C LEU A 149 20.91 14.27 -15.67
N ASN A 150 21.88 13.37 -15.77
CA ASN A 150 21.81 12.31 -16.77
C ASN A 150 20.79 11.26 -16.30
N THR A 151 19.65 11.19 -17.01
CA THR A 151 18.56 10.26 -16.66
C THR A 151 18.93 8.80 -16.90
N GLU A 152 19.92 8.52 -17.74
CA GLU A 152 20.42 7.16 -17.98
C GLU A 152 21.12 6.58 -16.75
N LYS A 153 21.63 7.44 -15.86
CA LYS A 153 22.29 7.03 -14.62
C LYS A 153 21.31 6.78 -13.47
N LEU A 154 20.04 7.17 -13.62
CA LEU A 154 19.00 6.98 -12.60
C LEU A 154 18.45 5.55 -12.65
N GLU A 155 19.34 4.58 -12.49
CA GLU A 155 18.97 3.17 -12.36
C GLU A 155 18.61 2.88 -10.91
N TYR A 156 17.49 2.17 -10.69
CA TYR A 156 17.06 1.73 -9.38
C TYR A 156 16.82 0.22 -9.40
N GLU A 157 17.26 -0.45 -8.35
CA GLU A 157 16.91 -1.84 -8.09
C GLU A 157 15.77 -1.86 -7.07
N TYR A 158 14.77 -2.70 -7.31
CA TYR A 158 13.76 -2.97 -6.30
C TYR A 158 14.22 -4.19 -5.49
N GLU A 159 14.05 -4.13 -4.18
CA GLU A 159 14.21 -5.29 -3.30
C GLU A 159 12.86 -5.62 -2.66
N TRP A 160 12.56 -6.91 -2.58
CA TRP A 160 11.41 -7.41 -1.83
C TRP A 160 11.87 -8.08 -0.55
N TYR A 161 11.33 -7.62 0.57
CA TYR A 161 11.50 -8.30 1.84
C TYR A 161 10.51 -9.46 1.95
N ASP A 162 11.03 -10.68 2.16
CA ASP A 162 10.21 -11.82 2.55
C ASP A 162 9.85 -11.71 4.03
N TRP A 163 8.74 -11.01 4.29
CA TRP A 163 8.23 -10.78 5.65
C TRP A 163 7.90 -12.08 6.39
N GLN A 164 7.52 -13.15 5.69
CA GLN A 164 7.22 -14.44 6.33
C GLN A 164 8.51 -15.08 6.82
N ARG A 165 9.54 -15.14 5.96
CA ARG A 165 10.85 -15.66 6.35
C ARG A 165 11.49 -14.81 7.45
N ALA A 166 11.42 -13.48 7.36
CA ALA A 166 11.90 -12.57 8.38
C ALA A 166 11.17 -12.73 9.73
N ALA A 167 9.84 -12.95 9.72
CA ALA A 167 9.09 -13.22 10.94
C ALA A 167 9.45 -14.59 11.57
N HIS A 168 9.79 -15.58 10.75
CA HIS A 168 10.22 -16.91 11.19
C HIS A 168 11.69 -16.98 11.61
N ASP A 169 12.46 -15.90 11.45
CA ASP A 169 13.88 -15.85 11.80
C ASP A 169 14.15 -16.03 13.31
N GLN A 170 13.13 -15.88 14.17
CA GLN A 170 13.25 -16.07 15.63
C GLN A 170 14.41 -15.28 16.28
N GLY A 171 14.84 -14.18 15.66
CA GLY A 171 15.94 -13.35 16.16
C GLY A 171 17.32 -14.01 16.02
N LYS A 172 17.49 -14.91 15.06
CA LYS A 172 18.79 -15.49 14.71
C LYS A 172 19.62 -14.54 13.84
N SER A 173 18.96 -13.74 13.02
CA SER A 173 19.62 -12.72 12.21
C SER A 173 19.75 -11.43 13.02
N PRO A 174 20.87 -10.70 12.89
CA PRO A 174 21.06 -9.41 13.54
C PRO A 174 19.93 -8.47 13.13
N ARG A 175 19.28 -7.84 14.12
CA ARG A 175 18.20 -6.88 13.92
C ARG A 175 18.82 -5.50 13.80
N ASN A 176 19.30 -5.17 12.61
CA ASN A 176 19.90 -3.86 12.38
C ASN A 176 18.80 -2.93 11.84
N ALA A 177 18.64 -1.78 12.50
CA ALA A 177 17.80 -0.67 12.04
C ALA A 177 18.51 0.09 10.92
#